data_AF-A0AAD5L6A1-F1
#
_entry.id   AF-A0AAD5L6A1-F1
#
_cell.length_a   1.000
_cell.length_b   1.000
_cell.length_c   1.000
_cell.angle_alpha   90.00
_cell.angle_beta   90.00
_cell.angle_gamma   90.00
#
_symmetry.space_group_name_H-M   'P 1'
#
loop_
_entity.id
_entity.type
_entity.pdbx_description
1 polymer ?
#
loop_
_entity_poly.entity_id
_entity_poly.type
_entity_poly.pdbx_seq_one_letter_code
_entity_poly.pdbx_strand_id
1 'polypeptide(L)'
;MNLRLLLPCFFLYSKSCFTVRKFHSFIFKKSNYWKVALPQRIHTNVFNNVFVRQISTSYQVLRERSEKSLCLTKGDESYFDFKELECNSSAEQRMGHFMALMCEVFKLSEEEAEDIVECYPFLWKEFFHKSFTHLKSMGLVKEKFMQYPWLISMSPEEINSKLQIISTSFPDMADVNTCACLLKYPNEKIDMLVSNWKKEAVEFDQPSKFHFLAHALKVPLEKILNQLETKSFLLSLSYSRIQEGVNICLDAGVQREDLLNDLWVLRNRPTKIRNRIETLLQSKIPVKPWVLRARIESFKTYIEEYWEEKEDMEYNNNLSSYLMARLKCELSVVERMMKVFPNLQRATIRKVKPNIDYLLVEKCINPGLVIMTPRILCQKLDTVKDRLEVLETNGIQYSSLWMIGRSQHDFDDFVKRWKIK
;
A
#
# COMPACT_ATOMS: atom_id res chain seq x y z
N MET A 1 -59.60 22.52 26.02
CA MET A 1 -59.03 21.64 24.99
C MET A 1 -57.58 22.09 24.83
N ASN A 2 -56.57 21.40 25.37
CA ASN A 2 -56.10 20.03 25.07
C ASN A 2 -55.45 20.00 23.67
N LEU A 3 -54.19 19.61 23.46
CA LEU A 3 -53.09 19.10 24.34
C LEU A 3 -51.77 19.47 23.59
N ARG A 4 -50.63 19.95 24.16
CA ARG A 4 -49.62 19.28 25.02
C ARG A 4 -49.31 17.83 24.57
N LEU A 5 -48.06 17.34 24.41
CA LEU A 5 -46.72 17.91 24.64
C LEU A 5 -45.62 16.93 24.07
N LEU A 6 -44.33 17.26 24.32
CA LEU A 6 -43.17 16.35 24.53
C LEU A 6 -42.38 15.74 23.33
N LEU A 7 -41.09 16.11 23.30
CA LEU A 7 -39.94 15.23 22.99
C LEU A 7 -39.81 14.12 24.05
N PRO A 8 -39.05 13.04 23.75
CA PRO A 8 -37.84 12.84 24.56
C PRO A 8 -36.62 12.26 23.82
N CYS A 9 -35.43 12.56 24.35
CA CYS A 9 -34.24 11.71 24.18
C CYS A 9 -34.23 10.64 25.28
N PHE A 10 -33.54 9.51 25.10
CA PHE A 10 -32.60 8.96 26.10
C PHE A 10 -31.77 7.76 25.57
N PHE A 11 -30.63 7.51 26.22
CA PHE A 11 -29.78 6.33 26.06
C PHE A 11 -30.41 5.08 26.73
N LEU A 12 -30.01 3.86 26.31
CA LEU A 12 -29.25 2.94 27.18
C LEU A 12 -28.68 1.69 26.48
N TYR A 13 -27.80 1.01 27.20
CA TYR A 13 -27.04 -0.20 26.82
C TYR A 13 -27.90 -1.45 26.59
N SER A 14 -27.39 -2.36 25.76
CA SER A 14 -27.21 -3.77 26.19
C SER A 14 -26.00 -4.42 25.50
N LYS A 15 -25.44 -5.46 26.14
CA LYS A 15 -24.49 -6.42 25.54
C LYS A 15 -25.23 -7.75 25.33
N SER A 16 -24.91 -8.51 24.29
CA SER A 16 -24.33 -9.87 24.42
C SER A 16 -24.45 -10.74 23.15
N CYS A 17 -23.54 -11.71 23.07
CA CYS A 17 -23.66 -13.04 22.46
C CYS A 17 -24.44 -13.24 21.14
N PHE A 18 -23.68 -13.60 20.10
CA PHE A 18 -23.99 -14.83 19.34
C PHE A 18 -22.71 -15.55 18.93
N THR A 19 -22.59 -16.84 19.25
CA THR A 19 -21.41 -17.68 18.92
C THR A 19 -21.83 -19.06 18.43
N VAL A 20 -21.65 -19.32 17.14
CA VAL A 20 -21.71 -20.66 16.52
C VAL A 20 -20.54 -20.72 15.52
N ARG A 21 -19.35 -21.16 15.90
CA ARG A 21 -18.86 -22.56 16.02
C ARG A 21 -19.08 -23.43 14.76
N LYS A 22 -17.98 -23.69 14.07
CA LYS A 22 -17.59 -24.89 13.29
C LYS A 22 -18.58 -25.45 12.25
N PHE A 23 -18.06 -25.69 11.04
CA PHE A 23 -18.12 -27.04 10.46
C PHE A 23 -16.79 -27.38 9.74
N HIS A 24 -16.61 -28.66 9.41
CA HIS A 24 -15.38 -29.30 8.90
C HIS A 24 -14.79 -28.60 7.66
N SER A 25 -13.48 -28.40 7.48
CA SER A 25 -12.33 -29.31 7.56
C SER A 25 -12.32 -30.43 6.50
N PHE A 26 -11.57 -30.20 5.43
CA PHE A 26 -11.14 -31.27 4.51
C PHE A 26 -9.63 -31.18 4.31
N ILE A 27 -8.96 -32.32 4.43
CA ILE A 27 -7.51 -32.45 4.29
C ILE A 27 -7.21 -33.03 2.91
N PHE A 28 -6.30 -32.42 2.15
CA PHE A 28 -5.49 -33.16 1.19
C PHE A 28 -4.01 -32.75 1.27
N LYS A 29 -3.16 -33.65 0.80
CA LYS A 29 -1.75 -33.80 1.22
C LYS A 29 -0.81 -32.71 0.68
N LYS A 30 0.30 -32.52 1.38
CA LYS A 30 1.51 -31.83 0.87
C LYS A 30 2.05 -32.53 -0.38
N SER A 31 2.62 -31.75 -1.29
CA SER A 31 3.92 -32.05 -1.92
C SER A 31 4.88 -30.88 -1.64
N ASN A 32 6.18 -31.05 -1.91
CA ASN A 32 7.21 -30.04 -1.69
C ASN A 32 7.80 -29.59 -3.04
N TYR A 33 8.13 -28.30 -3.18
CA TYR A 33 9.46 -27.74 -3.53
C TYR A 33 9.39 -26.35 -4.20
N TRP A 34 10.55 -25.69 -4.28
CA TRP A 34 10.86 -24.41 -4.94
C TRP A 34 10.04 -23.17 -4.53
N LYS A 35 10.70 -22.30 -3.73
CA LYS A 35 10.33 -20.90 -3.60
C LYS A 35 10.97 -20.10 -4.74
N VAL A 36 10.20 -19.73 -5.75
CA VAL A 36 10.53 -18.56 -6.58
C VAL A 36 10.08 -17.31 -5.83
N ALA A 37 10.89 -16.25 -5.85
CA ALA A 37 10.55 -14.98 -5.21
C ALA A 37 9.70 -14.15 -6.19
N LEU A 38 8.38 -14.15 -5.99
CA LEU A 38 7.46 -13.33 -6.79
C LEU A 38 7.82 -11.84 -6.70
N PRO A 39 7.78 -11.09 -7.82
CA PRO A 39 7.82 -9.64 -7.83
C PRO A 39 6.67 -9.00 -7.02
N GLN A 40 6.75 -7.69 -6.80
CA GLN A 40 5.74 -6.96 -6.03
C GLN A 40 4.40 -6.92 -6.78
N ARG A 41 3.39 -7.62 -6.26
CA ARG A 41 2.02 -7.66 -6.80
C ARG A 41 1.47 -6.26 -7.11
N ILE A 42 1.01 -6.06 -8.34
CA ILE A 42 0.31 -4.86 -8.79
C ILE A 42 -1.07 -4.79 -8.11
N HIS A 43 -1.15 -4.09 -6.98
CA HIS A 43 -2.35 -4.00 -6.15
C HIS A 43 -3.36 -2.94 -6.67
N THR A 44 -4.02 -3.19 -7.82
CA THR A 44 -5.20 -2.41 -8.23
C THR A 44 -6.44 -2.83 -7.45
N ASN A 45 -6.84 -2.06 -6.43
CA ASN A 45 -7.91 -2.38 -5.47
C ASN A 45 -9.36 -2.33 -6.04
N VAL A 46 -9.57 -2.44 -7.35
CA VAL A 46 -10.79 -1.92 -8.01
C VAL A 46 -12.01 -2.87 -7.97
N PHE A 47 -11.83 -4.20 -8.01
CA PHE A 47 -12.90 -5.13 -8.42
C PHE A 47 -13.29 -6.27 -7.44
N ASN A 48 -13.26 -6.05 -6.12
CA ASN A 48 -13.71 -7.07 -5.15
C ASN A 48 -15.23 -7.38 -5.15
N ASN A 49 -16.10 -6.56 -5.77
CA ASN A 49 -17.56 -6.65 -5.61
C ASN A 49 -18.39 -6.90 -6.89
N VAL A 50 -17.77 -7.07 -8.07
CA VAL A 50 -18.52 -7.25 -9.34
C VAL A 50 -18.51 -8.70 -9.84
N PHE A 51 -17.47 -9.49 -9.53
CA PHE A 51 -17.19 -10.76 -10.25
C PHE A 51 -17.48 -12.07 -9.47
N VAL A 52 -18.07 -12.00 -8.27
CA VAL A 52 -18.16 -13.15 -7.33
C VAL A 52 -19.05 -14.32 -7.83
N ARG A 53 -19.80 -14.17 -8.93
CA ARG A 53 -20.80 -15.16 -9.40
C ARG A 53 -20.38 -16.13 -10.52
N GLN A 54 -19.14 -16.09 -11.04
CA GLN A 54 -18.70 -16.98 -12.14
C GLN A 54 -17.33 -17.65 -11.93
N ILE A 55 -16.86 -17.76 -10.68
CA ILE A 55 -15.47 -18.15 -10.37
C ILE A 55 -15.18 -19.66 -10.54
N SER A 56 -16.20 -20.54 -10.55
CA SER A 56 -16.00 -22.00 -10.51
C SER A 56 -15.39 -22.61 -11.78
N THR A 57 -15.76 -22.12 -12.97
CA THR A 57 -15.51 -22.86 -14.23
C THR A 57 -14.12 -22.59 -14.80
N SER A 58 -13.69 -21.32 -14.88
CA SER A 58 -12.38 -20.95 -15.45
C SER A 58 -11.19 -21.52 -14.66
N TYR A 59 -11.37 -21.71 -13.34
CA TYR A 59 -10.31 -22.19 -12.44
C TYR A 59 -9.96 -23.67 -12.63
N GLN A 60 -10.80 -24.46 -13.32
CA GLN A 60 -10.51 -25.86 -13.63
C GLN A 60 -9.57 -25.97 -14.84
N VAL A 61 -9.85 -25.21 -15.92
CA VAL A 61 -9.04 -25.20 -17.15
C VAL A 61 -7.60 -24.74 -16.90
N LEU A 62 -7.41 -23.72 -16.06
CA LEU A 62 -6.07 -23.23 -15.68
C LEU A 62 -5.23 -24.25 -14.90
N ARG A 63 -5.85 -25.31 -14.35
CA ARG A 63 -5.16 -26.29 -13.51
C ARG A 63 -4.54 -27.46 -14.27
N GLU A 64 -4.87 -27.60 -15.55
CA GLU A 64 -4.39 -28.70 -16.41
C GLU A 64 -3.24 -28.26 -17.33
N ARG A 65 -2.89 -26.97 -17.32
CA ARG A 65 -1.76 -26.41 -18.09
C ARG A 65 -0.45 -26.40 -17.31
N SER A 66 0.20 -27.57 -17.27
CA SER A 66 1.66 -27.65 -17.28
C SER A 66 2.06 -28.62 -18.41
N GLU A 67 3.14 -28.31 -19.14
CA GLU A 67 3.63 -29.09 -20.29
C GLU A 67 2.77 -29.02 -21.57
N LYS A 68 2.76 -27.84 -22.22
CA LYS A 68 2.78 -27.70 -23.70
C LYS A 68 3.13 -26.28 -24.13
N SER A 69 4.37 -26.08 -24.59
CA SER A 69 4.81 -24.85 -25.25
C SER A 69 4.23 -24.77 -26.66
N LEU A 70 3.55 -23.67 -27.00
CA LEU A 70 3.03 -23.43 -28.34
C LEU A 70 3.98 -22.50 -29.11
N CYS A 71 4.86 -23.06 -29.94
CA CYS A 71 5.72 -22.27 -30.81
C CYS A 71 4.89 -21.66 -31.95
N LEU A 72 4.77 -20.33 -31.98
CA LEU A 72 4.27 -19.58 -33.13
C LEU A 72 5.46 -19.02 -33.92
N THR A 73 5.48 -19.27 -35.22
CA THR A 73 6.57 -18.88 -36.12
C THR A 73 6.45 -17.41 -36.53
N LYS A 74 7.58 -16.71 -36.62
CA LYS A 74 7.63 -15.35 -37.18
C LYS A 74 7.31 -15.40 -38.68
N GLY A 75 6.34 -14.62 -39.12
CA GLY A 75 6.01 -14.45 -40.54
C GLY A 75 5.09 -13.25 -40.77
N ASP A 76 5.58 -12.31 -41.58
CA ASP A 76 4.93 -11.25 -42.39
C ASP A 76 3.82 -10.34 -41.80
N GLU A 77 3.94 -9.04 -42.12
CA GLU A 77 3.08 -7.94 -41.62
C GLU A 77 1.68 -7.88 -42.27
N SER A 78 1.06 -9.02 -42.60
CA SER A 78 -0.26 -9.02 -43.25
C SER A 78 -1.16 -10.19 -42.84
N TYR A 79 -2.44 -9.88 -42.65
CA TYR A 79 -3.58 -10.81 -42.64
C TYR A 79 -3.77 -11.69 -41.38
N PHE A 80 -4.00 -11.03 -40.23
CA PHE A 80 -4.93 -11.61 -39.24
C PHE A 80 -6.36 -11.54 -39.79
N ASP A 81 -7.01 -12.67 -40.08
CA ASP A 81 -8.43 -12.68 -40.44
C ASP A 81 -9.31 -12.51 -39.20
N PHE A 82 -9.74 -11.27 -38.95
CA PHE A 82 -10.57 -10.94 -37.81
C PHE A 82 -11.96 -11.64 -37.84
N LYS A 83 -12.43 -12.16 -38.99
CA LYS A 83 -13.67 -12.95 -39.06
C LYS A 83 -13.49 -14.37 -38.55
N GLU A 84 -12.30 -14.96 -38.72
CA GLU A 84 -12.00 -16.30 -38.18
C GLU A 84 -12.02 -16.29 -36.64
N LEU A 85 -11.47 -15.21 -36.06
CA LEU A 85 -11.56 -14.90 -34.63
C LEU A 85 -13.02 -14.78 -34.15
N GLU A 86 -13.87 -14.06 -34.88
CA GLU A 86 -15.29 -13.83 -34.55
C GLU A 86 -16.17 -15.09 -34.72
N CYS A 87 -15.81 -16.07 -35.58
CA CYS A 87 -16.69 -17.20 -35.91
C CYS A 87 -16.41 -18.55 -35.22
N ASN A 88 -15.16 -19.03 -35.10
CA ASN A 88 -14.91 -20.42 -34.68
C ASN A 88 -13.67 -20.66 -33.79
N SER A 89 -12.99 -19.60 -33.34
CA SER A 89 -11.76 -19.74 -32.55
C SER A 89 -11.95 -20.47 -31.20
N SER A 90 -10.96 -21.25 -30.77
CA SER A 90 -10.91 -21.80 -29.41
C SER A 90 -10.58 -20.72 -28.38
N ALA A 91 -10.89 -20.97 -27.10
CA ALA A 91 -10.51 -20.06 -26.02
C ALA A 91 -8.98 -19.89 -25.89
N GLU A 92 -8.21 -20.93 -26.24
CA GLU A 92 -6.75 -20.92 -26.25
C GLU A 92 -6.19 -20.13 -27.44
N GLN A 93 -6.81 -20.25 -28.62
CA GLN A 93 -6.43 -19.47 -29.81
C GLN A 93 -6.69 -17.98 -29.60
N ARG A 94 -7.85 -17.60 -29.04
CA ARG A 94 -8.11 -16.19 -28.67
C ARG A 94 -7.09 -15.65 -27.67
N MET A 95 -6.65 -16.48 -26.71
CA MET A 95 -5.60 -16.10 -25.77
C MET A 95 -4.26 -15.85 -26.48
N GLY A 96 -3.84 -16.77 -27.34
CA GLY A 96 -2.59 -16.63 -28.11
C GLY A 96 -2.59 -15.39 -29.00
N HIS A 97 -3.71 -15.12 -29.69
CA HIS A 97 -3.85 -13.92 -30.53
C HIS A 97 -3.87 -12.62 -29.69
N PHE A 98 -4.48 -12.65 -28.51
CA PHE A 98 -4.47 -11.53 -27.56
C PHE A 98 -3.06 -11.23 -27.04
N MET A 99 -2.29 -12.25 -26.66
CA MET A 99 -0.89 -12.11 -26.26
C MET A 99 -0.01 -11.60 -27.41
N ALA A 100 -0.14 -12.19 -28.61
CA ALA A 100 0.60 -11.76 -29.79
C ALA A 100 0.33 -10.28 -30.11
N LEU A 101 -0.94 -9.84 -30.07
CA LEU A 101 -1.29 -8.44 -30.28
C LEU A 101 -0.78 -7.52 -29.17
N MET A 102 -0.69 -7.95 -27.91
CA MET A 102 -0.02 -7.16 -26.85
C MET A 102 1.48 -6.98 -27.13
N CYS A 103 2.18 -8.04 -27.53
CA CYS A 103 3.59 -8.01 -27.89
C CYS A 103 3.85 -7.13 -29.13
N GLU A 104 2.99 -7.20 -30.15
CA GLU A 104 3.14 -6.43 -31.40
C GLU A 104 2.71 -4.95 -31.26
N VAL A 105 1.55 -4.69 -30.65
CA VAL A 105 0.95 -3.35 -30.55
C VAL A 105 1.68 -2.47 -29.55
N PHE A 106 1.96 -3.00 -28.36
CA PHE A 106 2.52 -2.24 -27.23
C PHE A 106 3.95 -2.65 -26.85
N LYS A 107 4.60 -3.57 -27.58
CA LYS A 107 5.99 -4.01 -27.34
C LYS A 107 6.18 -4.60 -25.93
N LEU A 108 5.23 -5.42 -25.51
CA LEU A 108 5.37 -6.29 -24.34
C LEU A 108 6.31 -7.47 -24.67
N SER A 109 6.97 -7.97 -23.63
CA SER A 109 7.56 -9.31 -23.60
C SER A 109 6.46 -10.36 -23.39
N GLU A 110 6.79 -11.62 -23.68
CA GLU A 110 5.87 -12.75 -23.44
C GLU A 110 5.52 -12.87 -21.94
N GLU A 111 6.49 -12.64 -21.04
CA GLU A 111 6.27 -12.60 -19.59
C GLU A 111 5.26 -11.51 -19.17
N GLU A 112 5.41 -10.28 -19.68
CA GLU A 112 4.45 -9.18 -19.41
C GLU A 112 3.04 -9.47 -19.98
N ALA A 113 2.97 -10.21 -21.10
CA ALA A 113 1.71 -10.61 -21.71
C ALA A 113 1.01 -11.72 -20.92
N GLU A 114 1.76 -12.69 -20.37
CA GLU A 114 1.26 -13.74 -19.47
C GLU A 114 0.76 -13.14 -18.14
N ASP A 115 1.53 -12.23 -17.52
CA ASP A 115 1.14 -11.52 -16.29
C ASP A 115 -0.19 -10.77 -16.44
N ILE A 116 -0.46 -10.14 -17.61
CA ILE A 116 -1.75 -9.52 -17.90
C ILE A 116 -2.85 -10.57 -18.07
N VAL A 117 -2.58 -11.67 -18.79
CA VAL A 117 -3.56 -12.73 -19.05
C VAL A 117 -4.07 -13.38 -17.76
N GLU A 118 -3.22 -13.57 -16.74
CA GLU A 118 -3.63 -14.18 -15.47
C GLU A 118 -4.58 -13.30 -14.62
N CYS A 119 -4.64 -11.97 -14.82
CA CYS A 119 -4.84 -11.11 -13.65
C CYS A 119 -6.29 -10.74 -13.21
N TYR A 120 -7.27 -10.20 -13.96
CA TYR A 120 -7.50 -9.93 -15.39
C TYR A 120 -7.88 -11.08 -16.37
N PRO A 121 -8.38 -12.27 -15.96
CA PRO A 121 -8.68 -13.40 -16.87
C PRO A 121 -10.00 -13.28 -17.68
N PHE A 122 -10.32 -12.09 -18.22
CA PHE A 122 -11.53 -11.86 -19.04
C PHE A 122 -11.35 -10.82 -20.18
N LEU A 123 -10.14 -10.32 -20.44
CA LEU A 123 -9.93 -9.17 -21.34
C LEU A 123 -10.08 -9.50 -22.85
N TRP A 124 -9.74 -10.72 -23.26
CA TRP A 124 -9.76 -11.19 -24.66
C TRP A 124 -11.17 -11.62 -25.16
N LYS A 125 -12.22 -10.98 -24.64
CA LYS A 125 -13.60 -11.11 -25.13
C LYS A 125 -13.77 -10.36 -26.45
N GLU A 126 -14.91 -10.59 -27.10
CA GLU A 126 -15.23 -10.09 -28.45
C GLU A 126 -14.81 -8.63 -28.67
N PHE A 127 -14.29 -8.35 -29.86
CA PHE A 127 -13.87 -7.03 -30.36
C PHE A 127 -12.62 -6.37 -29.74
N PHE A 128 -11.89 -7.04 -28.82
CA PHE A 128 -10.67 -6.48 -28.22
C PHE A 128 -9.68 -5.87 -29.24
N HIS A 129 -9.51 -6.50 -30.40
CA HIS A 129 -8.61 -6.07 -31.47
C HIS A 129 -8.93 -4.67 -32.04
N LYS A 130 -10.21 -4.27 -32.06
CA LYS A 130 -10.67 -2.94 -32.50
C LYS A 130 -10.17 -1.89 -31.49
N SER A 131 -10.29 -2.20 -30.21
CA SER A 131 -9.83 -1.34 -29.10
C SER A 131 -8.30 -1.25 -28.99
N PHE A 132 -7.55 -2.33 -29.25
CA PHE A 132 -6.09 -2.26 -29.39
C PHE A 132 -5.67 -1.30 -30.50
N THR A 133 -6.23 -1.47 -31.70
CA THR A 133 -5.90 -0.65 -32.88
C THR A 133 -6.25 0.83 -32.62
N HIS A 134 -7.41 1.07 -32.01
CA HIS A 134 -7.85 2.41 -31.63
C HIS A 134 -6.91 3.05 -30.60
N LEU A 135 -6.62 2.37 -29.47
CA LEU A 135 -5.72 2.89 -28.43
C LEU A 135 -4.28 3.11 -28.95
N LYS A 136 -3.80 2.27 -29.90
CA LYS A 136 -2.53 2.50 -30.63
C LYS A 136 -2.58 3.79 -31.44
N SER A 137 -3.67 4.05 -32.16
CA SER A 137 -3.85 5.28 -32.95
C SER A 137 -4.03 6.54 -32.09
N MET A 138 -4.56 6.40 -30.88
CA MET A 138 -4.62 7.46 -29.86
C MET A 138 -3.28 7.69 -29.12
N GLY A 139 -2.23 6.91 -29.42
CA GLY A 139 -0.92 7.06 -28.79
C GLY A 139 -0.85 6.60 -27.34
N LEU A 140 -1.62 5.58 -26.94
CA LEU A 140 -1.47 4.96 -25.61
C LEU A 140 -0.10 4.31 -25.48
N VAL A 141 0.72 4.75 -24.52
CA VAL A 141 2.07 4.20 -24.28
C VAL A 141 2.03 2.89 -23.49
N LYS A 142 3.08 2.06 -23.63
CA LYS A 142 3.20 0.74 -22.99
C LYS A 142 2.94 0.80 -21.49
N GLU A 143 3.53 1.78 -20.81
CA GLU A 143 3.46 1.95 -19.36
C GLU A 143 2.03 2.21 -18.89
N LYS A 144 1.24 2.93 -19.70
CA LYS A 144 -0.18 3.23 -19.45
C LYS A 144 -1.08 2.05 -19.78
N PHE A 145 -0.76 1.29 -20.82
CA PHE A 145 -1.40 0.01 -21.10
C PHE A 145 -1.20 -0.98 -19.93
N MET A 146 0.05 -1.19 -19.48
CA MET A 146 0.38 -2.03 -18.32
C MET A 146 -0.35 -1.58 -17.04
N GLN A 147 -0.55 -0.27 -16.84
CA GLN A 147 -1.27 0.27 -15.69
C GLN A 147 -2.80 0.12 -15.80
N TYR A 148 -3.35 0.11 -17.02
CA TYR A 148 -4.78 0.06 -17.28
C TYR A 148 -5.19 -0.96 -18.38
N PRO A 149 -4.86 -2.27 -18.29
CA PRO A 149 -5.13 -3.21 -19.38
C PRO A 149 -6.62 -3.35 -19.72
N TRP A 150 -7.51 -3.09 -18.75
CA TRP A 150 -8.96 -3.15 -18.91
C TRP A 150 -9.54 -2.16 -19.94
N LEU A 151 -8.78 -1.17 -20.42
CA LEU A 151 -9.20 -0.26 -21.48
C LEU A 151 -9.57 -0.99 -22.79
N ILE A 152 -8.94 -2.12 -23.09
CA ILE A 152 -9.22 -2.90 -24.32
C ILE A 152 -10.56 -3.65 -24.29
N SER A 153 -11.21 -3.74 -23.13
CA SER A 153 -12.56 -4.32 -22.99
C SER A 153 -13.68 -3.29 -23.19
N MET A 154 -13.33 -2.03 -23.45
CA MET A 154 -14.25 -0.95 -23.81
C MET A 154 -14.26 -0.79 -25.34
N SER A 155 -15.38 -0.39 -25.95
CA SER A 155 -15.42 -0.18 -27.39
C SER A 155 -14.75 1.15 -27.79
N PRO A 156 -14.25 1.30 -29.04
CA PRO A 156 -13.72 2.58 -29.53
C PRO A 156 -14.71 3.73 -29.38
N GLU A 157 -16.00 3.48 -29.59
CA GLU A 157 -17.09 4.45 -29.47
C GLU A 157 -17.30 4.88 -28.01
N GLU A 158 -17.23 3.94 -27.06
CA GLU A 158 -17.32 4.25 -25.63
C GLU A 158 -16.12 5.09 -25.16
N ILE A 159 -14.90 4.70 -25.57
CA ILE A 159 -13.66 5.43 -25.27
C ILE A 159 -13.75 6.87 -25.81
N ASN A 160 -14.11 7.03 -27.09
CA ASN A 160 -14.26 8.34 -27.72
C ASN A 160 -15.33 9.20 -27.03
N SER A 161 -16.48 8.61 -26.67
CA SER A 161 -17.56 9.33 -26.00
C SER A 161 -17.15 9.86 -24.62
N LYS A 162 -16.43 9.06 -23.82
CA LYS A 162 -15.88 9.51 -22.52
C LYS A 162 -14.84 10.61 -22.68
N LEU A 163 -13.94 10.48 -23.65
CA LEU A 163 -12.90 11.47 -23.92
C LEU A 163 -13.50 12.79 -24.45
N GLN A 164 -14.56 12.74 -25.26
CA GLN A 164 -15.28 13.92 -25.73
C GLN A 164 -15.94 14.72 -24.60
N ILE A 165 -16.50 14.04 -23.58
CA ILE A 165 -17.05 14.70 -22.38
C ILE A 165 -15.95 15.48 -21.63
N ILE A 166 -14.77 14.88 -21.50
CA ILE A 166 -13.60 15.52 -20.87
C ILE A 166 -13.11 16.70 -21.73
N SER A 167 -12.87 16.50 -23.03
CA SER A 167 -12.32 17.51 -23.95
C SER A 167 -13.20 18.75 -24.08
N THR A 168 -14.53 18.60 -23.95
CA THR A 168 -15.50 19.70 -24.03
C THR A 168 -15.35 20.73 -22.90
N SER A 169 -14.69 20.38 -21.79
CA SER A 169 -14.37 21.32 -20.71
C SER A 169 -12.87 21.47 -20.41
N PHE A 170 -12.08 20.40 -20.61
CA PHE A 170 -10.65 20.34 -20.28
C PHE A 170 -9.88 19.65 -21.43
N PRO A 171 -9.54 20.37 -22.50
CA PRO A 171 -8.85 19.79 -23.67
C PRO A 171 -7.50 19.16 -23.33
N ASP A 172 -6.79 19.72 -22.34
CA ASP A 172 -5.50 19.25 -21.83
C ASP A 172 -5.60 17.99 -20.95
N MET A 173 -6.79 17.68 -20.42
CA MET A 173 -7.07 16.39 -19.77
C MET A 173 -7.42 15.27 -20.76
N ALA A 174 -7.77 15.58 -22.01
CA ALA A 174 -8.43 14.64 -22.92
C ALA A 174 -7.49 13.65 -23.64
N ASP A 175 -6.18 13.71 -23.37
CA ASP A 175 -5.26 12.64 -23.74
C ASP A 175 -5.56 11.36 -22.93
N VAL A 176 -5.59 10.21 -23.63
CA VAL A 176 -5.86 8.90 -23.03
C VAL A 176 -4.82 8.52 -21.98
N ASN A 177 -3.56 8.90 -22.16
CA ASN A 177 -2.48 8.66 -21.19
C ASN A 177 -2.69 9.51 -19.91
N THR A 178 -3.26 10.70 -20.05
CA THR A 178 -3.52 11.65 -18.96
C THR A 178 -4.77 11.29 -18.14
N CYS A 179 -5.86 10.85 -18.77
CA CYS A 179 -7.14 10.62 -18.06
C CYS A 179 -7.62 9.16 -17.95
N ALA A 180 -6.83 8.16 -18.36
CA ALA A 180 -7.19 6.72 -18.28
C ALA A 180 -7.90 6.30 -16.98
N CYS A 181 -7.44 6.78 -15.81
CA CYS A 181 -8.03 6.46 -14.51
C CYS A 181 -9.50 6.90 -14.32
N LEU A 182 -10.01 7.82 -15.15
CA LEU A 182 -11.39 8.31 -15.16
C LEU A 182 -12.30 7.45 -16.06
N LEU A 183 -11.74 6.81 -17.10
CA LEU A 183 -12.51 6.08 -18.12
C LEU A 183 -13.26 4.86 -17.58
N LYS A 184 -12.88 4.35 -16.39
CA LYS A 184 -13.60 3.31 -15.64
C LYS A 184 -14.96 3.74 -15.08
N TYR A 185 -15.41 4.97 -15.34
CA TYR A 185 -16.70 5.48 -14.89
C TYR A 185 -17.72 5.58 -16.05
N PRO A 186 -19.03 5.40 -15.77
CA PRO A 186 -20.09 5.67 -16.74
C PRO A 186 -20.09 7.13 -17.21
N ASN A 187 -20.61 7.38 -18.42
CA ASN A 187 -20.51 8.67 -19.09
C ASN A 187 -21.21 9.79 -18.28
N GLU A 188 -22.36 9.48 -17.70
CA GLU A 188 -23.17 10.36 -16.85
C GLU A 188 -22.40 10.75 -15.58
N LYS A 189 -21.56 9.84 -15.07
CA LYS A 189 -20.72 10.10 -13.90
C LYS A 189 -19.49 10.95 -14.26
N ILE A 190 -18.92 10.78 -15.44
CA ILE A 190 -17.82 11.62 -15.93
C ILE A 190 -18.35 13.03 -16.19
N ASP A 191 -19.49 13.18 -16.88
CA ASP A 191 -20.13 14.47 -17.13
C ASP A 191 -20.49 15.18 -15.80
N MET A 192 -21.14 14.50 -14.87
CA MET A 192 -21.44 15.05 -13.54
C MET A 192 -20.16 15.53 -12.82
N LEU A 193 -19.06 14.77 -12.90
CA LEU A 193 -17.79 15.17 -12.30
C LEU A 193 -17.19 16.41 -12.99
N VAL A 194 -17.07 16.38 -14.31
CA VAL A 194 -16.53 17.49 -15.14
C VAL A 194 -17.35 18.77 -14.95
N SER A 195 -18.68 18.66 -15.04
CA SER A 195 -19.63 19.75 -14.78
C SER A 195 -19.50 20.32 -13.38
N ASN A 196 -19.30 19.49 -12.36
CA ASN A 196 -19.09 19.97 -10.99
C ASN A 196 -17.73 20.63 -10.82
N TRP A 197 -16.65 20.14 -11.45
CA TRP A 197 -15.33 20.79 -11.37
C TRP A 197 -15.34 22.16 -12.06
N LYS A 198 -16.04 22.27 -13.20
CA LYS A 198 -16.23 23.54 -13.92
C LYS A 198 -17.06 24.55 -13.11
N LYS A 199 -18.11 24.10 -12.40
CA LYS A 199 -18.89 24.94 -11.48
C LYS A 199 -18.09 25.36 -10.25
N GLU A 200 -17.33 24.44 -9.65
CA GLU A 200 -16.45 24.75 -8.52
C GLU A 200 -15.36 25.76 -8.91
N ALA A 201 -14.81 25.70 -10.13
CA ALA A 201 -13.71 26.55 -10.58
C ALA A 201 -14.09 28.02 -10.87
N VAL A 202 -15.36 28.40 -10.89
CA VAL A 202 -15.81 29.78 -11.22
C VAL A 202 -15.25 30.83 -10.24
N GLU A 203 -14.97 30.42 -8.99
CA GLU A 203 -14.48 31.29 -7.93
C GLU A 203 -12.94 31.29 -7.78
N PHE A 204 -12.19 30.65 -8.70
CA PHE A 204 -10.74 30.39 -8.52
C PHE A 204 -9.90 30.51 -9.80
N ASP A 205 -8.60 30.78 -9.63
CA ASP A 205 -7.66 31.07 -10.74
C ASP A 205 -7.33 29.90 -11.68
N GLN A 206 -7.72 28.66 -11.34
CA GLN A 206 -7.32 27.45 -12.07
C GLN A 206 -8.56 26.68 -12.55
N PRO A 207 -8.58 26.19 -13.81
CA PRO A 207 -9.80 25.64 -14.41
C PRO A 207 -10.36 24.38 -13.72
N SER A 208 -9.59 23.74 -12.83
CA SER A 208 -10.11 22.71 -11.91
C SER A 208 -9.21 22.56 -10.69
N LYS A 209 -9.72 21.89 -9.66
CA LYS A 209 -8.96 21.53 -8.45
C LYS A 209 -7.74 20.63 -8.71
N PHE A 210 -7.68 19.97 -9.86
CA PHE A 210 -6.51 19.18 -10.27
C PHE A 210 -5.44 20.03 -10.97
N HIS A 211 -5.85 21.06 -11.73
CA HIS A 211 -4.92 22.10 -12.22
C HIS A 211 -4.31 22.86 -11.05
N PHE A 212 -5.12 23.23 -10.04
CA PHE A 212 -4.62 23.81 -8.79
C PHE A 212 -3.60 22.89 -8.08
N LEU A 213 -3.91 21.60 -7.91
CA LEU A 213 -2.97 20.64 -7.30
C LEU A 213 -1.67 20.52 -8.10
N ALA A 214 -1.74 20.47 -9.43
CA ALA A 214 -0.59 20.42 -10.32
C ALA A 214 0.29 21.67 -10.18
N HIS A 215 -0.33 22.86 -10.18
CA HIS A 215 0.34 24.15 -10.00
C HIS A 215 0.98 24.30 -8.62
N ALA A 216 0.23 24.07 -7.53
CA ALA A 216 0.70 24.25 -6.16
C ALA A 216 1.86 23.28 -5.79
N LEU A 217 1.75 22.03 -6.26
CA LEU A 217 2.76 20.98 -6.04
C LEU A 217 3.86 20.97 -7.12
N LYS A 218 3.78 21.84 -8.14
CA LYS A 218 4.74 21.97 -9.25
C LYS A 218 5.01 20.65 -10.00
N VAL A 219 3.95 19.94 -10.38
CA VAL A 219 4.03 18.68 -11.13
C VAL A 219 3.06 18.64 -12.31
N PRO A 220 3.30 17.81 -13.35
CA PRO A 220 2.37 17.63 -14.46
C PRO A 220 0.97 17.19 -14.00
N LEU A 221 -0.06 17.65 -14.70
CA LEU A 221 -1.47 17.32 -14.43
C LEU A 221 -1.73 15.81 -14.43
N GLU A 222 -1.14 15.11 -15.41
CA GLU A 222 -1.13 13.65 -15.54
C GLU A 222 -0.66 12.95 -14.25
N LYS A 223 0.38 13.48 -13.58
CA LYS A 223 0.89 12.95 -12.29
C LYS A 223 -0.12 13.12 -11.14
N ILE A 224 -0.98 14.15 -11.18
CA ILE A 224 -2.08 14.35 -10.24
C ILE A 224 -3.25 13.41 -10.56
N LEU A 225 -3.64 13.28 -11.82
CA LEU A 225 -4.75 12.40 -12.21
C LEU A 225 -4.43 10.92 -11.92
N ASN A 226 -3.19 10.47 -12.14
CA ASN A 226 -2.71 9.15 -11.71
C ASN A 226 -2.95 8.86 -10.20
N GLN A 227 -2.97 9.89 -9.33
CA GLN A 227 -3.26 9.69 -7.90
C GLN A 227 -4.71 9.25 -7.65
N LEU A 228 -5.65 9.62 -8.52
CA LEU A 228 -7.08 9.33 -8.37
C LEU A 228 -7.39 7.83 -8.36
N GLU A 229 -6.49 7.00 -8.91
CA GLU A 229 -6.59 5.55 -8.83
C GLU A 229 -6.52 5.05 -7.37
N THR A 230 -5.56 5.55 -6.60
CA THR A 230 -5.38 5.17 -5.18
C THR A 230 -6.11 6.11 -4.21
N LYS A 231 -6.49 7.31 -4.65
CA LYS A 231 -7.00 8.42 -3.83
C LYS A 231 -8.30 9.00 -4.38
N SER A 232 -9.20 8.13 -4.86
CA SER A 232 -10.49 8.49 -5.49
C SER A 232 -11.40 9.41 -4.67
N PHE A 233 -11.20 9.54 -3.35
CA PHE A 233 -11.88 10.53 -2.52
C PHE A 233 -11.65 11.98 -3.00
N LEU A 234 -10.52 12.27 -3.66
CA LEU A 234 -10.19 13.59 -4.23
C LEU A 234 -11.22 14.06 -5.30
N LEU A 235 -11.90 13.12 -5.98
CA LEU A 235 -13.00 13.43 -6.90
C LEU A 235 -14.16 14.16 -6.18
N SER A 236 -14.40 13.79 -4.91
CA SER A 236 -15.53 14.22 -4.08
C SER A 236 -15.23 15.35 -3.08
N LEU A 237 -13.97 15.77 -2.93
CA LEU A 237 -13.64 16.98 -2.18
C LEU A 237 -13.87 18.20 -3.08
N SER A 238 -14.49 19.26 -2.57
CA SER A 238 -14.63 20.52 -3.31
C SER A 238 -13.29 21.23 -3.51
N TYR A 239 -13.17 22.02 -4.58
CA TYR A 239 -12.00 22.86 -4.87
C TYR A 239 -11.52 23.63 -3.64
N SER A 240 -12.40 24.45 -3.04
CA SER A 240 -12.11 25.26 -1.84
C SER A 240 -11.42 24.44 -0.74
N ARG A 241 -11.90 23.23 -0.45
CA ARG A 241 -11.32 22.37 0.59
C ARG A 241 -9.95 21.81 0.21
N ILE A 242 -9.73 21.49 -1.07
CA ILE A 242 -8.42 21.06 -1.56
C ILE A 242 -7.43 22.22 -1.46
N GLN A 243 -7.81 23.41 -1.92
CA GLN A 243 -6.98 24.62 -1.84
C GLN A 243 -6.63 24.97 -0.39
N GLU A 244 -7.64 25.07 0.48
CA GLU A 244 -7.44 25.37 1.91
C GLU A 244 -6.51 24.33 2.56
N GLY A 245 -6.76 23.03 2.33
CA GLY A 245 -5.96 21.94 2.91
C GLY A 245 -4.53 21.85 2.38
N VAL A 246 -4.29 22.21 1.11
CA VAL A 246 -2.95 22.26 0.50
C VAL A 246 -2.17 23.48 1.01
N ASN A 247 -2.78 24.67 0.98
CA ASN A 247 -2.14 25.91 1.43
C ASN A 247 -1.70 25.79 2.90
N ILE A 248 -2.60 25.36 3.80
CA ILE A 248 -2.29 25.10 5.22
C ILE A 248 -1.03 24.23 5.40
N CYS A 249 -0.82 23.22 4.53
CA CYS A 249 0.36 22.36 4.62
C CYS A 249 1.63 23.07 4.10
N LEU A 250 1.54 23.74 2.95
CA LEU A 250 2.68 24.45 2.33
C LEU A 250 3.13 25.64 3.17
N ASP A 251 2.19 26.42 3.71
CA ASP A 251 2.43 27.56 4.61
C ASP A 251 3.13 27.11 5.91
N ALA A 252 2.89 25.87 6.34
CA ALA A 252 3.55 25.23 7.48
C ALA A 252 4.90 24.57 7.16
N GLY A 253 5.46 24.81 5.96
CA GLY A 253 6.78 24.32 5.55
C GLY A 253 6.83 22.86 5.09
N VAL A 254 5.67 22.22 4.85
CA VAL A 254 5.63 20.86 4.28
C VAL A 254 6.16 20.88 2.85
N GLN A 255 7.06 19.95 2.51
CA GLN A 255 7.62 19.83 1.16
C GLN A 255 6.56 19.32 0.17
N ARG A 256 6.63 19.79 -1.08
CA ARG A 256 5.63 19.46 -2.12
C ARG A 256 5.59 17.97 -2.43
N GLU A 257 6.76 17.35 -2.37
CA GLU A 257 7.03 15.94 -2.63
C GLU A 257 6.39 15.07 -1.53
N ASP A 258 6.57 15.43 -0.26
CA ASP A 258 5.91 14.78 0.88
C ASP A 258 4.38 14.90 0.79
N LEU A 259 3.87 16.09 0.44
CA LEU A 259 2.44 16.35 0.32
C LEU A 259 1.81 15.59 -0.86
N LEU A 260 2.51 15.51 -2.00
CA LEU A 260 2.12 14.74 -3.17
C LEU A 260 2.06 13.24 -2.86
N ASN A 261 3.06 12.72 -2.13
CA ASN A 261 3.11 11.32 -1.74
C ASN A 261 1.95 10.94 -0.80
N ASP A 262 1.56 11.84 0.12
CA ASP A 262 0.53 11.57 1.14
C ASP A 262 -0.66 12.55 1.13
N LEU A 263 -1.24 12.79 -0.05
CA LEU A 263 -2.48 13.54 -0.25
C LEU A 263 -3.69 13.04 0.58
N TRP A 264 -3.60 11.87 1.24
CA TRP A 264 -4.60 11.43 2.24
C TRP A 264 -4.75 12.41 3.40
N VAL A 265 -3.79 13.31 3.63
CA VAL A 265 -3.95 14.42 4.59
C VAL A 265 -5.18 15.27 4.30
N LEU A 266 -5.47 15.55 3.02
CA LEU A 266 -6.59 16.39 2.55
C LEU A 266 -7.97 15.79 2.85
N ARG A 267 -8.04 14.49 3.20
CA ARG A 267 -9.29 13.85 3.66
C ARG A 267 -9.75 14.39 5.02
N ASN A 268 -8.84 14.92 5.84
CA ASN A 268 -9.19 15.58 7.10
C ASN A 268 -9.92 16.91 6.86
N ARG A 269 -10.60 17.46 7.87
CA ARG A 269 -11.13 18.82 7.80
C ARG A 269 -9.96 19.81 7.96
N PRO A 270 -9.87 20.90 7.18
CA PRO A 270 -8.83 21.91 7.29
C PRO A 270 -8.58 22.43 8.72
N THR A 271 -9.63 22.60 9.54
CA THR A 271 -9.50 22.90 10.97
C THR A 271 -8.68 21.85 11.75
N LYS A 272 -8.95 20.54 11.57
CA LYS A 272 -8.13 19.48 12.19
C LYS A 272 -6.66 19.54 11.74
N ILE A 273 -6.39 20.00 10.53
CA ILE A 273 -5.03 20.16 10.01
C ILE A 273 -4.34 21.34 10.72
N ARG A 274 -4.98 22.53 10.78
CA ARG A 274 -4.48 23.72 11.50
C ARG A 274 -4.12 23.43 12.96
N ASN A 275 -5.07 22.94 13.76
CA ASN A 275 -4.86 22.66 15.19
C ASN A 275 -3.66 21.71 15.45
N ARG A 276 -3.38 20.79 14.52
CA ARG A 276 -2.23 19.87 14.60
C ARG A 276 -0.92 20.52 14.21
N ILE A 277 -0.93 21.36 13.18
CA ILE A 277 0.22 22.19 12.80
C ILE A 277 0.58 23.14 13.94
N GLU A 278 -0.40 23.85 14.51
CA GLU A 278 -0.22 24.72 15.68
C GLU A 278 0.46 23.98 16.84
N THR A 279 -0.04 22.77 17.18
CA THR A 279 0.57 21.93 18.23
C THR A 279 2.02 21.54 17.92
N LEU A 280 2.31 21.12 16.68
CA LEU A 280 3.66 20.72 16.26
C LEU A 280 4.63 21.91 16.23
N LEU A 281 4.18 23.08 15.75
CA LEU A 281 4.99 24.30 15.70
C LEU A 281 5.28 24.85 17.10
N GLN A 282 4.28 24.87 18.00
CA GLN A 282 4.49 25.20 19.42
C GLN A 282 5.51 24.26 20.07
N SER A 283 5.43 22.96 19.75
CA SER A 283 6.38 21.94 20.21
C SER A 283 7.70 21.92 19.43
N LYS A 284 7.93 22.82 18.46
CA LYS A 284 9.13 22.88 17.60
C LYS A 284 9.46 21.55 16.90
N ILE A 285 8.41 20.82 16.47
CA ILE A 285 8.50 19.53 15.76
C ILE A 285 8.25 19.75 14.25
N PRO A 286 9.08 19.20 13.35
CA PRO A 286 8.85 19.27 11.91
C PRO A 286 7.49 18.70 11.49
N VAL A 287 6.73 19.48 10.73
CA VAL A 287 5.41 19.12 10.23
C VAL A 287 5.53 18.09 9.09
N LYS A 288 4.84 16.95 9.20
CA LYS A 288 4.83 15.88 8.19
C LYS A 288 3.40 15.40 7.88
N PRO A 289 3.00 15.22 6.60
CA PRO A 289 1.62 14.87 6.21
C PRO A 289 1.02 13.66 6.93
N TRP A 290 1.82 12.60 7.11
CA TRP A 290 1.36 11.37 7.76
C TRP A 290 0.98 11.58 9.23
N VAL A 291 1.69 12.47 9.94
CA VAL A 291 1.40 12.89 11.31
C VAL A 291 0.08 13.67 11.35
N LEU A 292 -0.11 14.60 10.41
CA LEU A 292 -1.33 15.42 10.30
C LEU A 292 -2.59 14.56 10.08
N ARG A 293 -2.49 13.42 9.38
CA ARG A 293 -3.61 12.45 9.23
C ARG A 293 -3.70 11.33 10.26
N ALA A 294 -2.74 11.20 11.19
CA ALA A 294 -2.72 10.12 12.18
C ALA A 294 -3.99 10.06 13.06
N ARG A 295 -4.19 8.97 13.81
CA ARG A 295 -5.19 8.96 14.91
C ARG A 295 -4.75 9.92 16.04
N ILE A 296 -5.59 10.19 17.04
CA ILE A 296 -5.23 11.19 18.07
C ILE A 296 -4.22 10.64 19.08
N GLU A 297 -4.32 9.34 19.36
CA GLU A 297 -3.41 8.55 20.19
C GLU A 297 -2.02 8.57 19.54
N SER A 298 -1.91 8.08 18.30
CA SER A 298 -0.65 8.08 17.53
C SER A 298 -0.05 9.47 17.30
N PHE A 299 -0.85 10.53 17.37
CA PHE A 299 -0.36 11.91 17.25
C PHE A 299 0.24 12.43 18.56
N LYS A 300 -0.38 12.11 19.71
CA LYS A 300 0.20 12.38 21.04
C LYS A 300 1.49 11.59 21.25
N THR A 301 1.42 10.29 21.00
CA THR A 301 2.58 9.37 21.11
C THR A 301 3.74 9.79 20.20
N TYR A 302 3.49 10.31 19.00
CA TYR A 302 4.57 10.88 18.16
C TYR A 302 5.22 12.15 18.78
N ILE A 303 4.46 12.98 19.50
CA ILE A 303 4.99 14.17 20.17
C ILE A 303 5.81 13.75 21.41
N GLU A 304 5.27 12.82 22.20
CA GLU A 304 5.93 12.22 23.36
C GLU A 304 7.27 11.57 22.95
N GLU A 305 7.23 10.65 21.98
CA GLU A 305 8.40 9.94 21.45
C GLU A 305 9.45 10.88 20.81
N TYR A 306 9.04 11.98 20.16
CA TYR A 306 9.98 12.94 19.58
C TYR A 306 10.79 13.70 20.65
N TRP A 307 10.20 13.94 21.82
CA TRP A 307 10.91 14.55 22.94
C TRP A 307 11.74 13.54 23.72
N GLU A 308 11.25 12.32 23.96
CA GLU A 308 12.06 11.22 24.50
C GLU A 308 13.32 10.97 23.64
N GLU A 309 13.16 10.83 22.32
CA GLU A 309 14.28 10.66 21.38
C GLU A 309 15.26 11.84 21.43
N LYS A 310 14.76 13.07 21.62
CA LYS A 310 15.58 14.29 21.65
C LYS A 310 16.31 14.50 22.98
N GLU A 311 15.76 14.04 24.10
CA GLU A 311 16.44 14.01 25.40
C GLU A 311 17.52 12.91 25.42
N ASP A 312 17.24 11.73 24.86
CA ASP A 312 18.25 10.67 24.64
C ASP A 312 19.39 11.08 23.68
N MET A 313 19.24 12.16 22.89
CA MET A 313 20.28 12.63 21.95
C MET A 313 21.48 13.31 22.62
N GLU A 314 21.53 13.44 23.96
CA GLU A 314 22.79 13.68 24.67
C GLU A 314 23.85 12.61 24.35
N TYR A 315 23.44 11.38 23.96
CA TYR A 315 24.32 10.30 23.54
C TYR A 315 24.83 10.41 22.07
N ASN A 316 25.13 11.64 21.64
CA ASN A 316 25.96 11.94 20.46
C ASN A 316 25.47 11.26 19.14
N ASN A 317 24.14 11.20 18.96
CA ASN A 317 23.39 10.72 17.78
C ASN A 317 23.73 9.31 17.23
N ASN A 318 24.55 8.52 17.92
CA ASN A 318 25.11 7.28 17.39
C ASN A 318 24.83 6.10 18.32
N LEU A 319 24.11 5.09 17.82
CA LEU A 319 23.86 3.85 18.54
C LEU A 319 25.15 3.19 19.04
N SER A 320 26.26 3.34 18.30
CA SER A 320 27.57 2.81 18.70
C SER A 320 28.06 3.45 19.99
N SER A 321 28.04 4.79 20.07
CA SER A 321 28.41 5.56 21.26
C SER A 321 27.50 5.25 22.46
N TYR A 322 26.19 5.15 22.22
CA TYR A 322 25.21 4.75 23.23
C TYR A 322 25.50 3.34 23.78
N LEU A 323 25.77 2.37 22.91
CA LEU A 323 26.11 1.00 23.30
C LEU A 323 27.42 0.94 24.09
N MET A 324 28.47 1.63 23.64
CA MET A 324 29.76 1.72 24.36
C MET A 324 29.56 2.24 25.79
N ALA A 325 28.84 3.35 25.95
CA ALA A 325 28.59 3.97 27.25
C ALA A 325 27.75 3.09 28.18
N ARG A 326 26.65 2.50 27.67
CA ARG A 326 25.72 1.72 28.49
C ARG A 326 26.20 0.30 28.81
N LEU A 327 26.96 -0.33 27.92
CA LEU A 327 27.55 -1.68 28.14
C LEU A 327 28.98 -1.62 28.71
N LYS A 328 29.56 -0.42 28.83
CA LYS A 328 30.95 -0.17 29.29
C LYS A 328 31.98 -0.97 28.49
N CYS A 329 31.93 -0.85 27.16
CA CYS A 329 32.78 -1.60 26.24
C CYS A 329 33.33 -0.75 25.08
N GLU A 330 34.45 -1.21 24.51
CA GLU A 330 35.14 -0.54 23.41
C GLU A 330 34.36 -0.58 22.09
N LEU A 331 34.64 0.38 21.20
CA LEU A 331 34.02 0.46 19.87
C LEU A 331 34.15 -0.85 19.09
N SER A 332 35.33 -1.48 19.12
CA SER A 332 35.60 -2.76 18.44
C SER A 332 34.77 -3.94 18.97
N VAL A 333 34.19 -3.83 20.17
CA VAL A 333 33.23 -4.81 20.71
C VAL A 333 31.84 -4.55 20.12
N VAL A 334 31.43 -3.29 20.03
CA VAL A 334 30.14 -2.89 19.45
C VAL A 334 30.09 -3.16 17.94
N GLU A 335 31.16 -2.86 17.21
CA GLU A 335 31.33 -3.23 15.80
C GLU A 335 31.23 -4.75 15.60
N ARG A 336 31.78 -5.54 16.52
CA ARG A 336 31.67 -7.01 16.51
C ARG A 336 30.24 -7.48 16.77
N MET A 337 29.51 -6.85 17.71
CA MET A 337 28.08 -7.11 17.93
C MET A 337 27.26 -6.81 16.67
N MET A 338 27.51 -5.69 16.00
CA MET A 338 26.87 -5.31 14.74
C MET A 338 27.22 -6.27 13.59
N LYS A 339 28.49 -6.70 13.48
CA LYS A 339 28.92 -7.69 12.47
C LYS A 339 28.29 -9.07 12.68
N VAL A 340 28.12 -9.50 13.94
CA VAL A 340 27.44 -10.75 14.30
C VAL A 340 25.91 -10.66 14.10
N PHE A 341 25.32 -9.46 14.25
CA PHE A 341 23.89 -9.24 14.03
C PHE A 341 23.62 -7.90 13.31
N PRO A 342 23.69 -7.85 11.96
CA PRO A 342 23.55 -6.61 11.17
C PRO A 342 22.21 -5.86 11.30
N ASN A 343 21.22 -6.46 11.96
CA ASN A 343 19.98 -5.76 12.32
C ASN A 343 20.15 -4.81 13.50
N LEU A 344 21.20 -4.97 14.33
CA LEU A 344 21.57 -4.01 15.37
C LEU A 344 22.12 -2.72 14.74
N GLN A 345 22.95 -2.81 13.69
CA GLN A 345 23.47 -1.65 12.95
C GLN A 345 22.36 -0.78 12.35
N ARG A 346 21.18 -1.37 12.07
CA ARG A 346 20.00 -0.69 11.53
C ARG A 346 18.92 -0.40 12.58
N ALA A 347 19.22 -0.59 13.87
CA ALA A 347 18.31 -0.25 14.96
C ALA A 347 18.48 1.22 15.37
N THR A 348 17.42 1.81 15.94
CA THR A 348 17.49 3.10 16.62
C THR A 348 17.82 2.90 18.10
N ILE A 349 18.38 3.93 18.76
CA ILE A 349 18.60 3.94 20.22
C ILE A 349 17.30 3.61 20.95
N ARG A 350 16.20 4.29 20.61
CA ARG A 350 14.84 4.02 21.12
C ARG A 350 14.41 2.55 21.06
N LYS A 351 14.80 1.77 20.05
CA LYS A 351 14.45 0.33 19.98
C LYS A 351 15.30 -0.53 20.92
N VAL A 352 16.54 -0.11 21.18
CA VAL A 352 17.54 -0.84 21.97
C VAL A 352 17.47 -0.48 23.46
N LYS A 353 17.27 0.80 23.76
CA LYS A 353 17.26 1.38 25.11
C LYS A 353 16.33 0.67 26.09
N PRO A 354 15.04 0.40 25.81
CA PRO A 354 14.16 -0.28 26.77
C PRO A 354 14.63 -1.70 27.10
N ASN A 355 15.24 -2.40 26.14
CA ASN A 355 15.84 -3.71 26.38
C ASN A 355 17.13 -3.60 27.22
N ILE A 356 17.94 -2.55 27.03
CA ILE A 356 19.14 -2.30 27.85
C ILE A 356 18.79 -1.87 29.28
N ASP A 357 17.84 -0.94 29.44
CA ASP A 357 17.37 -0.49 30.75
C ASP A 357 16.72 -1.67 31.52
N TYR A 358 15.90 -2.50 30.86
CA TYR A 358 15.36 -3.72 31.48
C TYR A 358 16.44 -4.72 31.92
N LEU A 359 17.34 -5.11 31.01
CA LEU A 359 18.31 -6.15 31.29
C LEU A 359 19.35 -5.70 32.33
N LEU A 360 19.88 -4.48 32.20
CA LEU A 360 20.96 -3.99 33.06
C LEU A 360 20.48 -3.36 34.38
N VAL A 361 19.30 -2.73 34.41
CA VAL A 361 18.82 -1.94 35.56
C VAL A 361 17.69 -2.65 36.30
N GLU A 362 16.62 -3.11 35.62
CA GLU A 362 15.54 -3.86 36.30
C GLU A 362 15.99 -5.27 36.71
N LYS A 363 16.84 -5.93 35.91
CA LYS A 363 17.24 -7.35 36.09
C LYS A 363 18.71 -7.55 36.47
N CYS A 364 19.51 -6.48 36.57
CA CYS A 364 20.92 -6.52 37.01
C CYS A 364 21.81 -7.52 36.24
N ILE A 365 21.48 -7.83 34.98
CA ILE A 365 22.22 -8.80 34.16
C ILE A 365 23.58 -8.22 33.78
N ASN A 366 24.62 -9.04 33.89
CA ASN A 366 26.00 -8.66 33.55
C ASN A 366 26.10 -8.18 32.08
N PRO A 367 26.65 -6.97 31.80
CA PRO A 367 26.78 -6.44 30.44
C PRO A 367 27.49 -7.39 29.45
N GLY A 368 28.44 -8.21 29.91
CA GLY A 368 29.11 -9.21 29.09
C GLY A 368 28.16 -10.25 28.50
N LEU A 369 27.11 -10.66 29.23
CA LEU A 369 26.08 -11.57 28.69
C LEU A 369 25.24 -10.89 27.61
N VAL A 370 24.96 -9.59 27.76
CA VAL A 370 24.22 -8.79 26.77
C VAL A 370 25.07 -8.55 25.50
N ILE A 371 26.37 -8.28 25.67
CA ILE A 371 27.36 -8.18 24.58
C ILE A 371 27.43 -9.48 23.78
N MET A 372 27.41 -10.64 24.45
CA MET A 372 27.42 -11.96 23.80
C MET A 372 26.07 -12.33 23.15
N THR A 373 24.99 -11.57 23.41
CA THR A 373 23.63 -11.89 22.95
C THR A 373 22.92 -10.74 22.22
N PRO A 374 23.58 -10.01 21.27
CA PRO A 374 23.09 -8.73 20.72
C PRO A 374 21.72 -8.79 20.04
N ARG A 375 21.25 -9.99 19.70
CA ARG A 375 19.92 -10.27 19.14
C ARG A 375 18.77 -9.97 20.11
N ILE A 376 19.01 -9.97 21.42
CA ILE A 376 17.99 -9.64 22.44
C ILE A 376 17.60 -8.16 22.36
N LEU A 377 18.57 -7.29 22.09
CA LEU A 377 18.41 -5.83 22.06
C LEU A 377 17.42 -5.32 20.99
N CYS A 378 17.13 -6.13 19.97
CA CYS A 378 16.21 -5.77 18.88
C CYS A 378 14.88 -6.52 18.90
N GLN A 379 14.56 -7.24 19.99
CA GLN A 379 13.23 -7.82 20.21
C GLN A 379 12.24 -6.75 20.69
N LYS A 380 10.95 -7.11 20.79
CA LYS A 380 9.98 -6.34 21.56
C LYS A 380 10.27 -6.52 23.06
N LEU A 381 10.11 -5.45 23.85
CA LEU A 381 10.33 -5.50 25.29
C LEU A 381 9.45 -6.55 25.97
N ASP A 382 8.15 -6.58 25.66
CA ASP A 382 7.19 -7.57 26.18
C ASP A 382 7.72 -9.00 25.98
N THR A 383 8.13 -9.34 24.76
CA THR A 383 8.69 -10.66 24.42
C THR A 383 10.02 -10.96 25.12
N VAL A 384 10.77 -9.95 25.58
CA VAL A 384 11.92 -10.14 26.47
C VAL A 384 11.46 -10.37 27.90
N LYS A 385 10.51 -9.60 28.43
CA LYS A 385 9.96 -9.76 29.79
C LYS A 385 9.30 -11.13 29.95
N ASP A 386 8.35 -11.48 29.09
CA ASP A 386 7.62 -12.77 29.07
C ASP A 386 8.59 -13.97 29.09
N ARG A 387 9.62 -13.92 28.22
CA ARG A 387 10.56 -15.03 28.06
C ARG A 387 11.57 -15.11 29.20
N LEU A 388 11.99 -13.98 29.76
CA LEU A 388 12.91 -13.96 30.90
C LEU A 388 12.19 -14.48 32.16
N GLU A 389 10.94 -14.07 32.40
CA GLU A 389 10.08 -14.61 33.46
C GLU A 389 9.87 -16.12 33.31
N VAL A 390 9.66 -16.64 32.08
CA VAL A 390 9.62 -18.09 31.84
C VAL A 390 10.95 -18.77 32.14
N LEU A 391 12.11 -18.19 31.81
CA LEU A 391 13.40 -18.78 32.19
C LEU A 391 13.57 -18.83 33.72
N GLU A 392 13.30 -17.71 34.41
CA GLU A 392 13.39 -17.58 35.86
C GLU A 392 12.46 -18.57 36.59
N THR A 393 11.19 -18.65 36.18
CA THR A 393 10.17 -19.56 36.74
C THR A 393 10.55 -21.04 36.60
N ASN A 394 11.40 -21.38 35.63
CA ASN A 394 11.88 -22.75 35.40
C ASN A 394 13.33 -22.98 35.91
N GLY A 395 13.88 -22.05 36.70
CA GLY A 395 15.23 -22.14 37.25
C GLY A 395 16.36 -22.09 36.20
N ILE A 396 16.07 -21.63 34.98
CA ILE A 396 17.03 -21.62 33.88
C ILE A 396 17.94 -20.40 34.00
N GLN A 397 19.23 -20.63 34.17
CA GLN A 397 20.22 -19.57 34.33
C GLN A 397 20.34 -18.66 33.09
N TYR A 398 20.67 -17.38 33.33
CA TYR A 398 20.89 -16.35 32.30
C TYR A 398 22.03 -16.65 31.32
N SER A 399 22.85 -17.68 31.54
CA SER A 399 23.73 -18.25 30.51
C SER A 399 22.96 -18.66 29.23
N SER A 400 21.65 -18.89 29.35
CA SER A 400 20.75 -19.21 28.24
C SER A 400 20.06 -17.99 27.57
N LEU A 401 20.45 -16.74 27.91
CA LEU A 401 19.85 -15.50 27.35
C LEU A 401 19.79 -15.48 25.81
N TRP A 402 20.73 -16.15 25.13
CA TRP A 402 20.78 -16.26 23.67
C TRP A 402 19.52 -16.94 23.06
N MET A 403 18.77 -17.71 23.85
CA MET A 403 17.49 -18.31 23.44
C MET A 403 16.34 -17.30 23.36
N ILE A 404 16.37 -16.21 24.13
CA ILE A 404 15.30 -15.19 24.11
C ILE A 404 15.19 -14.55 22.72
N GLY A 405 16.30 -14.42 22.00
CA GLY A 405 16.35 -13.93 20.62
C GLY A 405 16.00 -14.96 19.52
N ARG A 406 15.49 -16.15 19.83
CA ARG A 406 15.13 -17.21 18.86
C ARG A 406 13.64 -17.20 18.48
N SER A 407 13.20 -18.09 17.59
CA SER A 407 11.76 -18.19 17.26
C SER A 407 10.98 -18.70 18.46
N GLN A 408 9.65 -18.55 18.46
CA GLN A 408 8.81 -19.10 19.54
C GLN A 408 8.94 -20.62 19.63
N HIS A 409 8.97 -21.31 18.48
CA HIS A 409 9.17 -22.76 18.43
C HIS A 409 10.48 -23.20 19.07
N ASP A 410 11.60 -22.53 18.76
CA ASP A 410 12.91 -22.85 19.33
C ASP A 410 12.91 -22.65 20.87
N PHE A 411 12.26 -21.57 21.33
CA PHE A 411 12.18 -21.21 22.74
C PHE A 411 11.31 -22.21 23.52
N ASP A 412 10.11 -22.52 23.01
CA ASP A 412 9.20 -23.48 23.62
C ASP A 412 9.83 -24.88 23.71
N ASP A 413 10.51 -25.34 22.66
CA ASP A 413 11.19 -26.64 22.65
C ASP A 413 12.41 -26.68 23.59
N PHE A 414 13.13 -25.57 23.75
CA PHE A 414 14.21 -25.46 24.73
C PHE A 414 13.67 -25.57 26.16
N VAL A 415 12.60 -24.83 26.50
CA VAL A 415 11.96 -24.89 27.83
C VAL A 415 11.36 -26.27 28.09
N LYS A 416 10.72 -26.92 27.10
CA LYS A 416 10.25 -28.32 27.22
C LYS A 416 11.39 -29.29 27.54
N ARG A 417 12.52 -29.19 26.83
CA ARG A 417 13.69 -30.07 27.05
C ARG A 417 14.33 -29.84 28.42
N TRP A 418 14.25 -28.63 28.96
CA TRP A 418 14.73 -28.34 30.31
C TRP A 418 13.84 -28.96 31.39
N LYS A 419 12.50 -28.94 31.20
CA LYS A 419 11.51 -29.58 32.09
C LYS A 419 11.54 -31.11 32.14
N ILE A 420 12.38 -31.75 31.32
CA ILE A 420 12.54 -33.23 31.24
C ILE A 420 13.85 -33.67 31.92
N LYS A 421 14.61 -32.73 32.48
CA LYS A 421 15.78 -32.95 33.35
C LYS A 421 15.45 -32.63 34.80
#